data_AF-A0A0V1BQH9-F1
#
_entry.id   AF-A0A0V1BQH9-F1
#
_cell.length_a   1.000
_cell.length_b   1.000
_cell.length_c   1.000
_cell.angle_alpha   90.00
_cell.angle_beta   90.00
_cell.angle_gamma   90.00
#
_symmetry.space_group_name_H-M   'P 1'
#
loop_
_entity.id
_entity.type
_entity.pdbx_description
1 polymer ?
#
loop_
_entity_poly.entity_id
_entity_poly.type
_entity_poly.pdbx_seq_one_letter_code
_entity_poly.pdbx_strand_id
1 'polypeptide(L)'
;MTHSPLRNTQRRVKGQRIEVQMPNIVRSYNTGMGGVDLLDRLAAAYRPTIRNEKWYWPLFINAVNIATVAAWWIHCFVEERPLSHLELRRHMVLSLLQSERTATPRVASGFMSQLPDIRFDGVNHIIGTGPQGRCKVCKRNTKNMCKTCNVRLRAQRGKQCFEIYHRQK
;
A
#
# COMPACT_ATOMS: atom_id res chain seq x y z
N MET A 1 -28.12 -46.21 22.68
CA MET A 1 -28.39 -44.81 23.09
C MET A 1 -28.62 -44.00 21.83
N THR A 2 -29.86 -43.61 21.63
CA THR A 2 -30.47 -43.19 20.36
C THR A 2 -30.07 -41.76 19.99
N HIS A 3 -29.34 -41.60 18.89
CA HIS A 3 -29.09 -40.31 18.26
C HIS A 3 -30.42 -39.74 17.70
N SER A 4 -31.09 -38.90 18.49
CA SER A 4 -32.22 -38.05 18.06
C SER A 4 -32.28 -36.84 19.01
N PRO A 5 -32.72 -35.64 18.57
CA PRO A 5 -33.75 -35.46 17.56
C PRO A 5 -33.19 -35.32 16.14
N LEU A 6 -33.72 -36.16 15.26
CA LEU A 6 -33.63 -35.96 13.82
C LEU A 6 -34.45 -34.71 13.48
N ARG A 7 -33.87 -33.81 12.70
CA ARG A 7 -34.63 -32.71 12.09
C ARG A 7 -34.57 -32.85 10.58
N ASN A 8 -35.67 -32.49 9.94
CA ASN A 8 -35.75 -32.43 8.51
C ASN A 8 -34.84 -31.32 7.98
N THR A 9 -34.06 -31.63 6.96
CA THR A 9 -33.31 -30.64 6.17
C THR A 9 -33.49 -30.92 4.69
N GLN A 10 -33.42 -29.89 3.85
CA GLN A 10 -33.49 -30.09 2.40
C GLN A 10 -32.11 -30.39 1.84
N ARG A 11 -32.00 -31.52 1.14
CA ARG A 11 -30.79 -31.93 0.43
C ARG A 11 -31.09 -32.02 -1.07
N ARG A 12 -30.14 -31.56 -1.89
CA ARG A 12 -30.26 -31.72 -3.34
C ARG A 12 -29.76 -33.11 -3.74
N VAL A 13 -30.63 -33.91 -4.35
CA VAL A 13 -30.31 -35.24 -4.89
C VAL A 13 -30.85 -35.31 -6.31
N LYS A 14 -29.98 -35.64 -7.28
CA LYS A 14 -30.32 -35.70 -8.72
C LYS A 14 -31.07 -34.46 -9.22
N GLY A 15 -30.65 -33.27 -8.79
CA GLY A 15 -31.23 -32.00 -9.21
C GLY A 15 -32.48 -31.55 -8.44
N GLN A 16 -33.18 -32.45 -7.75
CA GLN A 16 -34.38 -32.15 -6.95
C GLN A 16 -34.01 -31.91 -5.47
N ARG A 17 -34.78 -31.06 -4.76
CA ARG A 17 -34.65 -30.88 -3.31
C ARG A 17 -35.54 -31.89 -2.61
N ILE A 18 -34.95 -32.82 -1.88
CA ILE A 18 -35.64 -33.81 -1.06
C ILE A 18 -35.45 -33.51 0.42
N GLU A 19 -36.46 -33.80 1.22
CA GLU A 19 -36.40 -33.64 2.67
C GLU A 19 -35.80 -34.90 3.29
N VAL A 20 -34.70 -34.75 4.03
CA VAL A 20 -33.94 -35.87 4.62
C VAL A 20 -33.77 -35.62 6.11
N GLN A 21 -33.90 -36.69 6.90
CA GLN A 21 -33.62 -36.65 8.33
C GLN A 21 -32.12 -36.47 8.57
N MET A 22 -31.73 -35.38 9.24
CA MET A 22 -30.34 -35.09 9.56
C MET A 22 -30.09 -35.17 11.08
N PRO A 23 -29.06 -35.93 11.52
CA PRO A 23 -28.62 -35.92 12.91
C PRO A 23 -28.13 -34.54 13.36
N ASN A 24 -28.42 -34.16 14.60
CA ASN A 24 -27.98 -32.88 15.16
C ASN A 24 -26.46 -32.67 15.11
N ILE A 25 -25.65 -33.72 15.25
CA ILE A 25 -24.18 -33.62 15.19
C ILE A 25 -23.70 -33.09 13.83
N VAL A 26 -24.31 -33.57 12.74
CA VAL A 26 -24.02 -33.12 11.38
C VAL A 26 -24.45 -31.66 11.20
N ARG A 27 -25.57 -31.26 11.82
CA ARG A 27 -26.00 -29.86 11.81
C ARG A 27 -25.00 -28.95 12.50
N SER A 28 -24.61 -29.27 13.74
CA SER A 28 -23.67 -28.44 14.52
C SER A 28 -22.35 -28.26 13.77
N TYR A 29 -21.87 -29.33 13.13
CA TYR A 29 -20.71 -29.27 12.25
C TYR A 29 -20.92 -28.33 11.05
N ASN A 30 -22.02 -28.50 10.30
CA ASN A 30 -22.33 -27.66 9.14
C ASN A 30 -22.55 -26.18 9.51
N THR A 31 -23.12 -25.89 10.69
CA THR A 31 -23.29 -24.53 11.20
C THR A 31 -21.95 -23.87 11.51
N GLY A 32 -20.98 -24.62 12.05
CA GLY A 32 -19.64 -24.10 12.39
C GLY A 32 -18.66 -24.03 11.21
N MET A 33 -18.89 -24.80 10.14
CA MET A 33 -17.93 -24.94 9.03
C MET A 33 -17.72 -23.66 8.21
N GLY A 34 -18.76 -22.84 8.03
CA GLY A 34 -18.72 -21.72 7.08
C GLY A 34 -17.87 -20.52 7.49
N GLY A 35 -17.25 -20.53 8.69
CA GLY A 35 -16.45 -19.41 9.17
C GLY A 35 -15.22 -19.12 8.30
N VAL A 36 -14.52 -20.17 7.87
CA VAL A 36 -13.34 -20.05 7.00
C VAL A 36 -13.73 -19.58 5.60
N ASP A 37 -14.78 -20.18 5.02
CA ASP A 37 -15.29 -19.79 3.70
C ASP A 37 -15.74 -18.33 3.66
N LEU A 38 -16.31 -17.84 4.77
CA LEU A 38 -16.71 -16.44 4.90
C LEU A 38 -15.51 -15.51 4.92
N LEU A 39 -14.48 -15.85 5.71
CA LEU A 39 -13.22 -15.10 5.73
C LEU A 39 -12.57 -15.08 4.35
N ASP A 40 -12.48 -16.23 3.69
CA ASP A 40 -11.90 -16.36 2.35
C ASP A 40 -12.67 -15.54 1.32
N ARG A 41 -14.00 -15.55 1.37
CA ARG A 41 -14.84 -14.72 0.51
C ARG A 41 -14.61 -13.22 0.74
N LEU A 42 -14.52 -12.78 1.99
CA LEU A 42 -14.28 -11.37 2.33
C LEU A 42 -12.87 -10.93 1.94
N ALA A 43 -11.87 -11.78 2.15
CA ALA A 43 -10.50 -11.55 1.74
C ALA A 43 -10.36 -11.49 0.21
N ALA A 44 -11.06 -12.37 -0.51
CA ALA A 44 -11.07 -12.40 -1.97
C ALA A 44 -11.73 -11.17 -2.59
N ALA A 45 -12.78 -10.63 -1.97
CA ALA A 45 -13.54 -9.49 -2.49
C ALA A 45 -12.68 -8.24 -2.77
N TYR A 46 -11.62 -8.02 -1.98
CA TYR A 46 -10.72 -6.87 -2.12
C TYR A 46 -9.24 -7.30 -2.04
N ARG A 47 -8.92 -8.47 -2.62
CA ARG A 47 -7.56 -9.01 -2.64
C ARG A 47 -6.59 -8.03 -3.33
N PRO A 48 -5.51 -7.57 -2.66
CA PRO A 48 -4.54 -6.68 -3.28
C PRO A 48 -3.72 -7.43 -4.34
N THR A 49 -3.58 -6.84 -5.52
CA THR A 49 -2.85 -7.39 -6.67
C THR A 49 -1.50 -6.70 -6.86
N ILE A 50 -0.62 -6.84 -5.87
CA ILE A 50 0.73 -6.25 -5.93
C ILE A 50 1.73 -7.36 -6.25
N ARG A 51 2.37 -7.26 -7.43
CA ARG A 51 3.43 -8.19 -7.85
C ARG A 51 4.78 -7.74 -7.31
N ASN A 52 5.53 -8.68 -6.77
CA ASN A 52 6.91 -8.47 -6.31
C ASN A 52 7.69 -9.77 -6.55
N GLU A 53 9.02 -9.67 -6.71
CA GLU A 53 9.89 -10.82 -6.98
C GLU A 53 10.16 -11.65 -5.71
N LYS A 54 9.95 -11.06 -4.52
CA LYS A 54 10.22 -11.72 -3.25
C LYS A 54 9.12 -12.72 -2.89
N TRP A 55 9.50 -13.97 -2.61
CA TRP A 55 8.59 -15.08 -2.31
C TRP A 55 7.65 -14.81 -1.12
N TYR A 56 8.09 -14.03 -0.13
CA TYR A 56 7.31 -13.73 1.06
C TYR A 56 6.31 -12.58 0.85
N TRP A 57 6.43 -11.83 -0.25
CA TRP A 57 5.60 -10.66 -0.48
C TRP A 57 4.10 -10.98 -0.58
N PRO A 58 3.66 -12.02 -1.30
CA PRO A 58 2.26 -12.43 -1.30
C PRO A 58 1.75 -12.77 0.11
N LEU A 59 2.58 -13.36 0.97
CA LEU A 59 2.20 -13.68 2.36
C LEU A 59 1.98 -12.40 3.17
N PHE A 60 2.88 -11.44 3.06
CA PHE A 60 2.77 -10.15 3.74
C PHE A 60 1.51 -9.38 3.30
N ILE A 61 1.29 -9.27 2.00
CA ILE A 61 0.10 -8.60 1.45
C ILE A 61 -1.19 -9.30 1.87
N ASN A 62 -1.19 -10.64 1.89
CA ASN A 62 -2.33 -11.39 2.37
C ASN A 62 -2.58 -11.15 3.87
N ALA A 63 -1.53 -11.11 4.70
CA ALA A 63 -1.65 -10.82 6.12
C ALA A 63 -2.29 -9.44 6.39
N VAL A 64 -1.86 -8.40 5.66
CA VAL A 64 -2.47 -7.06 5.76
C VAL A 64 -3.93 -7.07 5.33
N ASN A 65 -4.27 -7.83 4.27
CA ASN A 65 -5.65 -7.97 3.83
C ASN A 65 -6.53 -8.68 4.86
N ILE A 66 -6.05 -9.76 5.48
CA ILE A 66 -6.77 -10.45 6.56
C ILE A 66 -6.93 -9.55 7.79
N ALA A 67 -5.90 -8.79 8.18
CA ALA A 67 -6.00 -7.82 9.26
C ALA A 67 -7.06 -6.73 8.98
N THR A 68 -7.18 -6.32 7.72
CA THR A 68 -8.22 -5.36 7.27
C THR A 68 -9.64 -5.94 7.43
N VAL A 69 -9.83 -7.21 7.07
CA VAL A 69 -11.12 -7.91 7.25
C VAL A 69 -11.44 -8.08 8.75
N ALA A 70 -10.45 -8.42 9.56
CA ALA A 70 -10.62 -8.55 11.00
C ALA A 70 -10.97 -7.21 11.67
N ALA A 71 -10.31 -6.12 11.28
CA ALA A 71 -10.63 -4.78 11.75
C ALA A 71 -12.07 -4.37 11.38
N TRP A 72 -12.51 -4.72 10.16
CA TRP A 72 -13.90 -4.52 9.76
C TRP A 72 -14.88 -5.33 10.61
N TRP A 73 -14.55 -6.58 10.93
CA TRP A 73 -15.39 -7.40 11.80
C TRP A 73 -15.54 -6.80 13.20
N ILE A 74 -14.44 -6.31 13.77
CA ILE A 74 -14.43 -5.62 15.07
C ILE A 74 -15.29 -4.35 14.99
N HIS A 75 -15.15 -3.55 13.93
CA HIS A 75 -15.99 -2.37 13.72
C HIS A 75 -17.47 -2.73 13.65
N CYS A 76 -17.82 -3.83 12.97
CA CYS A 76 -19.20 -4.34 12.92
C CYS A 76 -19.74 -4.80 14.27
N PHE A 77 -18.86 -5.21 15.18
CA PHE A 77 -19.23 -5.67 16.51
C PHE A 77 -19.41 -4.53 17.52
N VAL A 78 -18.68 -3.42 17.33
CA VAL A 78 -18.66 -2.28 18.25
C VAL A 78 -19.67 -1.21 17.85
N GLU A 79 -19.84 -0.94 16.56
CA GLU A 79 -20.66 0.17 16.06
C GLU A 79 -22.11 -0.22 15.83
N GLU A 80 -23.06 0.61 16.25
CA GLU A 80 -24.50 0.42 16.00
C GLU A 80 -24.84 0.58 14.50
N ARG A 81 -24.07 1.40 13.78
CA ARG A 81 -24.21 1.65 12.34
C ARG A 81 -22.89 1.34 11.64
N PRO A 82 -22.62 0.06 11.34
CA PRO A 82 -21.34 -0.33 10.77
C PRO A 82 -21.21 0.15 9.33
N LEU A 83 -20.01 0.63 9.00
CA LEU A 83 -19.63 0.96 7.63
C LEU A 83 -19.52 -0.31 6.80
N SER A 84 -19.75 -0.19 5.50
CA SER A 84 -19.45 -1.29 4.58
C SER A 84 -17.94 -1.58 4.57
N HIS A 85 -17.57 -2.82 4.24
CA HIS A 85 -16.17 -3.24 4.18
C HIS A 85 -15.32 -2.32 3.27
N LEU A 86 -15.89 -1.86 2.15
CA LEU A 86 -15.22 -0.93 1.24
C LEU A 86 -15.01 0.46 1.87
N GLU A 87 -16.03 1.00 2.54
CA GLU A 87 -15.96 2.33 3.15
C GLU A 87 -14.92 2.37 4.27
N LEU A 88 -14.91 1.36 5.14
CA LEU A 88 -13.90 1.27 6.19
C LEU A 88 -12.49 1.21 5.59
N ARG A 89 -12.30 0.41 4.54
CA ARG A 89 -11.00 0.31 3.86
C ARG A 89 -10.56 1.65 3.28
N ARG A 90 -11.47 2.39 2.64
CA ARG A 90 -11.19 3.76 2.15
C ARG A 90 -10.81 4.69 3.29
N HIS A 91 -11.55 4.65 4.40
CA HIS A 91 -11.29 5.48 5.57
C HIS A 91 -9.91 5.21 6.18
N MET A 92 -9.53 3.94 6.33
CA MET A 92 -8.20 3.54 6.79
C MET A 92 -7.09 4.06 5.89
N VAL A 93 -7.22 3.88 4.57
CA VAL A 93 -6.22 4.35 3.60
C VAL A 93 -6.08 5.88 3.66
N LEU A 94 -7.19 6.62 3.69
CA LEU A 94 -7.17 8.07 3.77
C LEU A 94 -6.52 8.57 5.07
N SER A 95 -6.84 7.95 6.20
CA SER A 95 -6.26 8.29 7.51
C SER A 95 -4.75 8.06 7.53
N LEU A 96 -4.28 6.95 6.98
CA LEU A 96 -2.84 6.65 6.86
C LEU A 96 -2.13 7.67 5.97
N LEU A 97 -2.71 8.03 4.81
CA LEU A 97 -2.14 9.04 3.91
C LEU A 97 -2.06 10.43 4.56
N GLN A 98 -3.05 10.79 5.38
CA GLN A 98 -3.03 12.06 6.12
C GLN A 98 -1.96 12.05 7.22
N SER A 99 -1.81 10.94 7.94
CA SER A 99 -0.76 10.77 8.96
C SER A 99 0.66 10.86 8.38
N GLU A 100 0.89 10.35 7.17
CA GLU A 100 2.20 10.46 6.51
C GLU A 100 2.53 11.89 6.09
N ARG A 101 1.52 12.74 5.84
CA ARG A 101 1.71 14.16 5.51
C ARG A 101 2.04 15.02 6.72
N THR A 102 1.62 14.60 7.92
CA THR A 102 1.91 15.28 9.18
C THR A 102 3.20 14.81 9.83
N ALA A 103 3.69 13.62 9.46
CA ALA A 103 5.04 13.18 9.79
C ALA A 103 6.06 14.10 9.10
N THR A 104 7.05 14.59 9.86
CA THR A 104 8.14 15.44 9.34
C THR A 104 8.67 14.88 8.03
N PRO A 105 8.88 15.70 6.97
CA PRO A 105 9.26 15.20 5.66
C PRO A 105 10.56 14.39 5.79
N ARG A 106 10.43 13.06 5.74
CA ARG A 106 11.57 12.19 5.52
C ARG A 106 12.11 12.64 4.18
N VAL A 107 13.35 13.13 4.17
CA VAL A 107 14.04 13.61 2.97
C VAL A 107 13.97 12.50 1.93
N ALA A 108 12.98 12.59 1.04
CA ALA A 108 12.82 11.68 -0.07
C ALA A 108 13.99 11.98 -1.02
N SER A 109 15.07 11.25 -0.84
CA SER A 109 16.10 11.11 -1.85
C SER A 109 15.46 10.50 -3.10
N GLY A 110 14.94 11.34 -4.00
CA GLY A 110 14.67 10.95 -5.38
C GLY A 110 13.22 10.99 -5.87
N PHE A 111 12.32 11.80 -5.31
CA PHE A 111 11.07 12.11 -6.01
C PHE A 111 11.22 13.42 -6.78
N MET A 112 11.62 13.32 -8.06
CA MET A 112 11.62 14.49 -8.94
C MET A 112 10.17 14.88 -9.24
N SER A 113 9.75 16.00 -8.67
CA SER A 113 8.51 16.69 -9.00
C SER A 113 8.47 17.04 -10.49
N GLN A 114 7.32 16.79 -11.10
CA GLN A 114 6.92 17.19 -12.45
C GLN A 114 6.74 18.72 -12.59
N LEU A 115 7.77 19.49 -12.23
CA LEU A 115 7.80 20.93 -12.44
C LEU A 115 8.66 21.22 -13.68
N PRO A 116 8.36 22.29 -14.44
CA PRO A 116 9.23 22.73 -15.53
C PRO A 116 10.67 22.84 -15.02
N ASP A 117 11.62 22.35 -15.80
CA ASP A 117 13.01 22.14 -15.36
C ASP A 117 13.64 23.47 -14.90
N ILE A 118 13.58 23.72 -13.59
CA ILE A 118 14.12 24.90 -12.87
C ILE A 118 15.60 25.12 -13.23
N ARG A 119 16.26 24.09 -13.76
CA ARG A 119 17.60 24.14 -14.35
C ARG A 119 17.79 25.24 -15.40
N PHE A 120 16.76 25.60 -16.17
CA PHE A 120 16.83 26.52 -17.32
C PHE A 120 16.03 27.82 -17.15
N ASP A 121 15.57 28.13 -15.94
CA ASP A 121 14.78 29.35 -15.65
C ASP A 121 15.53 30.66 -15.93
N GLY A 122 16.83 30.62 -16.22
CA GLY A 122 17.65 31.76 -16.63
C GLY A 122 17.90 32.78 -15.51
N VAL A 123 17.43 32.53 -14.29
CA VAL A 123 17.40 33.51 -13.20
C VAL A 123 17.80 32.85 -11.87
N ASN A 124 18.70 33.51 -11.11
CA ASN A 124 18.98 33.25 -9.68
C ASN A 124 19.47 31.83 -9.27
N HIS A 125 20.32 31.18 -10.05
CA HIS A 125 21.12 30.04 -9.56
C HIS A 125 22.35 30.55 -8.82
N ILE A 126 22.46 30.25 -7.51
CA ILE A 126 23.60 30.66 -6.68
C ILE A 126 24.37 29.43 -6.22
N ILE A 127 25.69 29.50 -6.34
CA ILE A 127 26.60 28.48 -5.84
C ILE A 127 26.81 28.70 -4.34
N GLY A 128 26.42 27.71 -3.55
CA GLY A 128 26.78 27.59 -2.15
C GLY A 128 27.85 26.52 -1.92
N THR A 129 28.30 26.44 -0.67
CA THR A 129 29.15 25.35 -0.18
C THR A 129 28.29 24.32 0.54
N GLY A 130 28.49 23.04 0.21
CA GLY A 130 27.82 21.91 0.86
C GLY A 130 28.79 20.76 1.13
N PRO A 131 28.27 19.61 1.58
CA PRO A 131 29.07 18.40 1.79
C PRO A 131 29.82 17.99 0.52
N GLN A 132 31.06 17.52 0.69
CA GLN A 132 31.88 17.06 -0.42
C GLN A 132 31.17 15.92 -1.17
N GLY A 133 31.11 16.01 -2.50
CA GLY A 133 30.55 14.96 -3.34
C GLY A 133 30.95 15.12 -4.80
N ARG A 134 30.42 14.26 -5.67
CA ARG A 134 30.78 14.26 -7.10
C ARG A 134 29.95 15.27 -7.90
N CYS A 135 30.61 16.01 -8.77
CA CYS A 135 29.98 16.93 -9.71
C CYS A 135 29.08 16.18 -10.70
N LYS A 136 27.88 16.69 -10.97
CA LYS A 136 26.90 16.03 -11.87
C LYS A 136 27.44 15.88 -13.30
N VAL A 137 28.14 16.90 -13.81
CA VAL A 137 28.66 16.98 -15.19
C VAL A 137 29.94 16.15 -15.34
N CYS A 138 30.99 16.49 -14.60
CA CYS A 138 32.35 15.95 -14.81
C CYS A 138 32.78 14.90 -13.78
N LYS A 139 31.88 14.46 -12.89
CA LYS A 139 32.03 13.37 -11.91
C LYS A 139 33.17 13.48 -10.88
N ARG A 140 34.00 14.52 -10.92
CA ARG A 140 35.05 14.75 -9.91
C ARG A 140 34.49 15.39 -8.64
N ASN A 141 35.22 15.28 -7.54
CA ASN A 141 34.82 15.82 -6.24
C ASN A 141 34.72 17.35 -6.25
N THR A 142 33.70 17.87 -5.57
CA THR A 142 33.41 19.28 -5.39
C THR A 142 32.64 19.49 -4.09
N LYS A 143 32.88 20.62 -3.42
CA LYS A 143 32.05 21.12 -2.31
C LYS A 143 31.03 22.16 -2.78
N ASN A 144 31.13 22.59 -4.04
CA ASN A 144 30.25 23.59 -4.63
C ASN A 144 28.92 22.93 -5.04
N MET A 145 27.82 23.57 -4.66
CA MET A 145 26.46 23.08 -4.86
C MET A 145 25.53 24.23 -5.23
N CYS A 146 24.73 24.07 -6.30
CA CYS A 146 23.67 25.00 -6.62
C CYS A 146 22.55 24.85 -5.58
N LYS A 147 22.19 25.94 -4.90
CA LYS A 147 21.13 25.91 -3.85
C LYS A 147 19.74 25.70 -4.45
N THR A 148 19.48 26.27 -5.62
CA THR A 148 18.18 26.22 -6.31
C THR A 148 17.90 24.83 -6.88
N CYS A 149 18.86 24.24 -7.60
CA CYS A 149 18.71 22.90 -8.18
C CYS A 149 19.14 21.75 -7.24
N ASN A 150 19.71 22.06 -6.07
CA ASN A 150 20.29 21.09 -5.14
C ASN A 150 21.26 20.08 -5.80
N VAL A 151 22.09 20.56 -6.74
CA VAL A 151 23.05 19.75 -7.49
C VAL A 151 24.48 20.22 -7.28
N ARG A 152 25.42 19.28 -7.25
CA ARG A 152 26.85 19.56 -7.09
C ARG A 152 27.48 19.89 -8.44
N LEU A 153 28.03 21.09 -8.56
CA LEU A 153 28.59 21.61 -9.81
C LEU A 153 29.90 22.32 -9.53
N ARG A 154 30.90 22.15 -10.40
CA ARG A 154 32.16 22.90 -10.30
C ARG A 154 32.00 24.28 -10.95
N ALA A 155 32.50 25.29 -10.26
CA ALA A 155 32.75 26.62 -10.78
C ALA A 155 34.16 27.04 -10.36
N GLN A 156 35.13 26.65 -11.19
CA GLN A 156 36.53 27.03 -11.04
C GLN A 156 36.98 27.72 -12.33
N ARG A 157 37.99 28.59 -12.25
CA ARG A 157 38.61 29.21 -13.45
C ARG A 157 38.98 28.12 -14.46
N GLY A 158 38.42 28.22 -15.68
CA GLY A 158 38.62 27.27 -16.78
C GLY A 158 37.67 26.05 -16.82
N LYS A 159 36.75 25.87 -15.86
CA LYS A 159 35.75 24.78 -15.87
C LYS A 159 34.36 25.30 -15.53
N GLN A 160 33.54 25.50 -16.57
CA GLN A 160 32.18 26.03 -16.48
C GLN A 160 31.13 24.92 -16.29
N CYS A 161 31.35 23.94 -15.40
CA CYS A 161 30.34 22.87 -15.19
C CYS A 161 29.02 23.42 -14.68
N PHE A 162 29.05 24.54 -13.95
CA PHE A 162 27.85 25.26 -13.53
C PHE A 162 27.06 25.81 -14.72
N GLU A 163 27.71 26.56 -15.63
CA GLU A 163 27.04 27.11 -16.82
C GLU A 163 26.60 26.01 -17.78
N ILE A 164 27.43 24.99 -18.02
CA ILE A 164 27.09 23.84 -18.86
C ILE A 164 25.80 23.18 -18.34
N TYR A 165 25.71 22.99 -17.02
CA TYR A 165 24.52 22.40 -16.45
C TYR A 165 23.30 23.31 -16.59
N HIS A 166 23.40 24.61 -16.40
CA HIS A 166 22.23 25.51 -16.47
C HIS A 166 21.88 26.03 -17.89
N ARG A 167 22.76 25.84 -18.89
CA ARG A 167 22.57 26.37 -20.25
C ARG A 167 22.48 25.31 -21.36
N GLN A 168 23.06 24.12 -21.20
CA GLN A 168 23.00 23.08 -22.24
C GLN A 168 21.92 22.05 -21.91
N LYS A 169 20.98 21.86 -22.85
CA LYS A 169 19.92 20.84 -22.76
C LYS A 169 20.51 19.45 -22.88
#